data_AF-A0A7S3FV86-F1
#
_entry.id   AF-A0A7S3FV86-F1
#
_cell.length_a   1.000
_cell.length_b   1.000
_cell.length_c   1.000
_cell.angle_alpha   90.00
_cell.angle_beta   90.00
_cell.angle_gamma   90.00
#
_symmetry.space_group_name_H-M   'P 1'
#
loop_
_entity.id
_entity.type
_entity.pdbx_description
1 polymer ?
#
loop_
_entity_poly.entity_id
_entity_poly.type
_entity_poly.pdbx_seq_one_letter_code
_entity_poly.pdbx_strand_id
1 'polypeptide(L)'
;QDESGKMNIRHALVKSFEEQRLGNVVDEGVTALEGIGEEREKALAQLGVHTVRDLGSWKYFVTAKAIVALADTEAEDSGGECELNLNKALCKAYEKCSLKEVVAAP
;
A
#
# COMPACT_ATOMS: atom_id res chain seq x y z
N GLN A 1 27.80 -25.43 -0.14
CA GLN A 1 27.38 -24.39 -1.10
C GLN A 1 25.99 -24.00 -0.68
N ASP A 2 25.86 -22.75 -0.27
CA ASP A 2 24.74 -22.30 0.53
C ASP A 2 23.55 -22.06 -0.40
N GLU A 3 22.48 -22.83 -0.21
CA GLU A 3 21.16 -22.62 -0.80
C GLU A 3 20.58 -21.31 -0.22
N SER A 4 21.13 -20.18 -0.68
CA SER A 4 20.67 -18.84 -0.34
C SER A 4 19.24 -18.67 -0.87
N GLY A 5 18.29 -19.02 0.00
CA GLY A 5 16.83 -18.96 -0.13
C GLY A 5 16.30 -18.37 -1.44
N LYS A 6 15.91 -19.26 -2.35
CA LYS A 6 15.08 -18.94 -3.52
C LYS A 6 13.75 -18.36 -3.02
N MET A 7 13.66 -17.05 -2.83
CA MET A 7 12.41 -16.36 -2.53
C MET A 7 11.52 -16.44 -3.76
N ASN A 8 10.41 -17.18 -3.66
CA ASN A 8 9.46 -17.27 -4.76
C ASN A 8 8.45 -16.12 -4.65
N ILE A 9 8.82 -14.96 -5.20
CA ILE A 9 7.96 -13.78 -5.36
C ILE A 9 7.57 -13.59 -6.83
N ARG A 10 7.46 -14.71 -7.56
CA ARG A 10 7.08 -14.71 -8.97
C ARG A 10 5.82 -13.87 -9.17
N HIS A 11 5.88 -13.01 -10.16
CA HIS A 11 4.83 -12.05 -10.54
C HIS A 11 4.66 -10.81 -9.65
N ALA A 12 5.50 -10.63 -8.62
CA ALA A 12 5.51 -9.40 -7.82
C ALA A 12 6.56 -8.40 -8.32
N LEU A 13 7.69 -8.90 -8.84
CA LEU A 13 8.81 -8.11 -9.34
C LEU A 13 8.97 -8.33 -10.83
N VAL A 14 9.48 -7.32 -11.54
CA VAL A 14 9.93 -7.53 -12.92
C VAL A 14 11.13 -8.49 -12.94
N LYS A 15 11.26 -9.24 -14.03
CA LYS A 15 12.20 -10.37 -14.15
C LYS A 15 13.66 -10.06 -13.77
N SER A 16 14.12 -8.82 -13.96
CA SER A 16 15.48 -8.38 -13.62
C SER A 16 15.75 -8.31 -12.11
N PHE A 17 14.72 -8.25 -11.26
CA PHE A 17 14.85 -8.13 -9.79
C PHE A 17 14.44 -9.39 -9.02
N GLU A 18 13.89 -10.42 -9.67
CA GLU A 18 13.43 -11.66 -9.01
C GLU A 18 14.54 -12.44 -8.29
N GLU A 19 15.79 -12.30 -8.72
CA GLU A 19 16.95 -13.00 -8.13
C GLU A 19 17.70 -12.14 -7.09
N GLN A 20 17.28 -10.90 -6.86
CA GLN A 20 17.92 -10.02 -5.89
C GLN A 20 17.41 -10.27 -4.47
N ARG A 21 18.24 -9.94 -3.47
CA ARG A 21 17.81 -9.92 -2.08
C ARG A 21 16.79 -8.80 -1.89
N LEU A 22 15.71 -9.06 -1.16
CA LEU A 22 14.69 -8.05 -0.85
C LEU A 22 15.25 -6.75 -0.28
N GLY A 23 16.31 -6.84 0.53
CA GLY A 23 16.98 -5.65 1.08
C GLY A 23 17.54 -4.71 0.03
N ASN A 24 17.87 -5.20 -1.17
CA ASN A 24 18.30 -4.37 -2.30
C ASN A 24 17.08 -3.87 -3.08
N VAL A 25 16.10 -4.75 -3.33
CA VAL A 25 14.88 -4.43 -4.09
C VAL A 25 14.10 -3.28 -3.46
N VAL A 26 14.10 -3.17 -2.12
CA VAL A 26 13.40 -2.07 -1.44
C VAL A 26 13.98 -0.69 -1.78
N ASP A 27 15.25 -0.60 -2.14
CA ASP A 27 15.91 0.66 -2.49
C ASP A 27 15.86 0.95 -4.01
N GLU A 28 15.30 0.02 -4.80
CA GLU A 28 15.05 0.21 -6.23
C GLU A 28 13.80 1.06 -6.48
N GLY A 29 13.71 1.60 -7.71
CA GLY A 29 12.55 2.36 -8.16
C GLY A 29 11.25 1.53 -8.15
N VAL A 30 10.10 2.19 -8.07
CA VAL A 30 8.78 1.51 -8.08
C VAL A 30 8.53 0.66 -9.33
N THR A 31 9.25 0.92 -10.43
CA THR A 31 9.25 0.11 -11.66
C THR A 31 9.88 -1.29 -11.48
N ALA A 32 10.54 -1.55 -10.35
CA ALA A 32 10.96 -2.90 -9.97
C ALA A 32 9.76 -3.82 -9.69
N LEU A 33 8.59 -3.26 -9.36
CA LEU A 33 7.34 -3.99 -9.18
C LEU A 33 6.68 -4.27 -10.54
N GLU A 34 6.18 -5.48 -10.72
CA GLU A 34 5.44 -5.81 -11.94
C GLU A 34 4.16 -4.96 -12.05
N GLY A 35 3.87 -4.47 -13.26
CA GLY A 35 2.68 -3.66 -13.55
C GLY A 35 2.84 -2.15 -13.33
N ILE A 36 3.99 -1.67 -12.85
CA ILE A 36 4.32 -0.24 -12.76
C ILE A 36 5.27 0.14 -13.90
N GLY A 37 4.72 0.78 -14.94
CA GLY A 37 5.51 1.39 -16.02
C GLY A 37 5.83 2.87 -15.76
N GLU A 38 6.59 3.49 -16.67
CA GLU A 38 7.08 4.87 -16.53
C GLU A 38 6.00 5.93 -16.25
N GLU A 39 4.81 5.79 -16.86
CA GLU A 39 3.72 6.74 -16.64
C GLU A 39 3.22 6.70 -15.18
N ARG A 40 3.08 5.50 -14.61
CA ARG A 40 2.63 5.30 -13.23
C ARG A 40 3.70 5.71 -12.24
N GLU A 41 4.96 5.43 -12.56
CA GLU A 41 6.11 5.92 -11.80
C GLU A 41 6.11 7.46 -11.74
N LYS A 42 5.88 8.16 -12.86
CA LYS A 42 5.79 9.63 -12.86
C LYS A 42 4.67 10.16 -11.97
N ALA A 43 3.51 9.51 -11.96
CA ALA A 43 2.41 9.89 -11.09
C ALA A 43 2.76 9.69 -9.60
N LEU A 44 3.40 8.57 -9.26
CA LEU A 44 3.89 8.30 -7.90
C LEU A 44 4.98 9.28 -7.47
N ALA A 45 5.89 9.64 -8.38
CA ALA A 45 6.96 10.60 -8.12
C ALA A 45 6.42 12.00 -7.80
N GLN A 46 5.31 12.41 -8.42
CA GLN A 46 4.63 13.68 -8.07
C GLN A 46 4.09 13.69 -6.62
N LEU A 47 3.87 12.52 -6.05
CA LEU A 47 3.42 12.32 -4.66
C LEU A 47 4.60 12.05 -3.70
N GLY A 48 5.83 12.16 -4.18
CA GLY A 48 7.06 11.91 -3.41
C GLY A 48 7.38 10.43 -3.19
N VAL A 49 6.83 9.53 -4.03
CA VAL A 49 7.08 8.09 -3.97
C VAL A 49 7.97 7.68 -5.13
N HIS A 50 9.22 7.31 -4.84
CA HIS A 50 10.20 6.96 -5.87
C HIS A 50 10.63 5.50 -5.81
N THR A 51 10.82 4.97 -4.60
CA THR A 51 11.32 3.62 -4.36
C THR A 51 10.23 2.68 -3.86
N VAL A 52 10.51 1.37 -3.91
CA VAL A 52 9.66 0.34 -3.29
C VAL A 52 9.51 0.60 -1.78
N ARG A 53 10.57 1.06 -1.11
CA ARG A 53 10.54 1.47 0.31
C ARG A 53 9.63 2.66 0.54
N ASP A 54 9.69 3.69 -0.31
CA ASP A 54 8.82 4.85 -0.21
C ASP A 54 7.36 4.40 -0.28
N LEU A 55 7.00 3.60 -1.29
CA LEU A 55 5.64 3.11 -1.48
C LEU A 55 5.16 2.28 -0.29
N GLY A 56 5.99 1.35 0.19
CA GLY A 56 5.64 0.44 1.28
C GLY A 56 5.53 1.12 2.65
N SER A 57 6.20 2.27 2.84
CA SER A 57 6.14 3.07 4.06
C SER A 57 5.27 4.34 3.93
N TRP A 58 4.67 4.55 2.76
CA TRP A 58 3.90 5.75 2.47
C TRP A 58 2.64 5.81 3.33
N LYS A 59 2.45 6.92 4.07
CA LYS A 59 1.36 7.05 5.04
C LYS A 59 -0.02 6.74 4.45
N TYR A 60 -0.28 7.13 3.21
CA TYR A 60 -1.59 6.92 2.56
C TYR A 60 -1.79 5.45 2.19
N PHE A 61 -0.75 4.77 1.70
CA PHE A 61 -0.80 3.33 1.46
C PHE A 61 -1.03 2.56 2.77
N VAL A 62 -0.27 2.89 3.83
CA VAL A 62 -0.42 2.24 5.14
C VAL A 62 -1.82 2.46 5.70
N THR A 63 -2.34 3.69 5.61
CA THR A 63 -3.71 4.02 6.06
C THR A 63 -4.75 3.23 5.25
N ALA A 64 -4.68 3.26 3.92
CA ALA A 64 -5.62 2.54 3.06
C ALA A 64 -5.61 1.03 3.32
N LYS A 65 -4.42 0.44 3.46
CA LYS A 65 -4.26 -0.97 3.83
C LYS A 65 -4.90 -1.29 5.18
N ALA A 66 -4.74 -0.41 6.18
CA ALA A 66 -5.35 -0.59 7.49
C ALA A 66 -6.88 -0.47 7.44
N ILE A 67 -7.42 0.51 6.70
CA ILE A 67 -8.87 0.67 6.50
C ILE A 67 -9.45 -0.61 5.90
N VAL A 68 -8.88 -1.11 4.80
CA VAL A 68 -9.34 -2.34 4.13
C VAL A 68 -9.28 -3.54 5.09
N ALA A 69 -8.18 -3.69 5.83
CA ALA A 69 -8.03 -4.79 6.78
C ALA A 69 -9.04 -4.75 7.94
N LEU A 70 -9.43 -3.54 8.37
CA LEU A 70 -10.36 -3.35 9.49
C LEU A 70 -11.83 -3.38 9.07
N ALA A 71 -12.15 -3.05 7.81
CA ALA A 71 -13.52 -2.99 7.30
C ALA A 71 -14.28 -4.32 7.46
N ASP A 72 -13.59 -5.47 7.35
CA ASP A 72 -14.18 -6.81 7.55
C ASP A 72 -14.43 -7.13 9.04
N THR A 73 -13.72 -6.45 9.95
CA THR A 73 -13.81 -6.65 11.41
C THR A 73 -14.67 -5.60 12.11
N GLU A 74 -15.10 -4.58 11.37
CA GLU A 74 -15.99 -3.53 11.85
C GLU A 74 -17.32 -4.18 12.26
N ALA A 75 -17.60 -4.18 13.57
CA ALA A 75 -18.87 -4.69 14.09
C ALA A 75 -20.02 -3.91 13.46
N GLU A 76 -21.10 -4.61 13.07
CA GLU A 76 -22.31 -3.93 12.65
C GLU A 76 -22.82 -3.06 13.81
N ASP A 77 -23.09 -1.80 13.49
CA ASP A 77 -23.56 -0.73 14.37
C ASP A 77 -24.14 -1.22 15.71
N SER A 78 -23.41 -0.99 16.79
CA SER A 78 -23.97 -1.10 18.15
C SER A 78 -24.64 0.21 18.60
N GLY A 79 -24.86 1.16 17.68
CA GLY A 79 -25.58 2.41 17.94
C GLY A 79 -24.80 3.44 18.77
N GLY A 80 -23.48 3.30 18.87
CA GLY A 80 -22.58 4.26 19.49
C GLY A 80 -21.74 4.99 18.44
N GLU A 81 -21.40 6.26 18.70
CA GLU A 81 -20.49 7.03 17.85
C GLU A 81 -19.19 6.24 17.62
N CYS A 82 -18.90 5.87 16.37
CA CYS A 82 -17.69 5.13 16.03
C CYS A 82 -16.44 5.98 16.37
N GLU A 83 -15.77 5.69 17.48
CA GLU A 83 -14.54 6.37 17.94
C GLU A 83 -13.28 5.96 17.16
N LEU A 84 -13.39 5.33 15.98
CA LEU A 84 -12.24 5.04 15.12
C LEU A 84 -11.89 6.27 14.29
N ASN A 85 -11.15 7.18 14.91
CA ASN A 85 -10.83 8.48 14.36
C ASN A 85 -9.56 8.44 13.47
N LEU A 86 -9.73 8.48 12.15
CA LEU A 86 -8.65 8.67 11.15
C LEU A 86 -8.44 10.15 10.77
N ASN A 87 -8.56 11.05 11.76
CA ASN A 87 -8.41 12.50 11.56
C ASN A 87 -7.13 12.83 10.77
N LYS A 88 -7.29 13.58 9.68
CA LYS A 88 -6.24 14.03 8.73
C LYS A 88 -5.64 12.96 7.81
N ALA A 89 -6.10 11.70 7.89
CA ALA A 89 -5.70 10.66 6.95
C ALA A 89 -6.62 10.58 5.72
N LEU A 90 -7.87 11.04 5.87
CA LEU A 90 -8.89 11.14 4.81
C LEU A 90 -9.18 12.60 4.46
N CYS A 91 -9.78 12.85 3.30
CA CYS A 91 -10.28 14.17 2.96
C CYS A 91 -11.60 14.46 3.68
N LYS A 92 -11.97 15.74 3.82
CA LYS A 92 -13.15 16.20 4.58
C LYS A 92 -14.47 15.51 4.20
N ALA A 93 -14.60 15.04 2.96
CA ALA A 93 -15.81 14.37 2.48
C ALA A 93 -16.02 12.98 3.11
N TYR A 94 -14.94 12.32 3.52
CA TYR A 94 -14.96 10.93 4.02
C TYR A 94 -14.59 10.82 5.50
N GLU A 95 -14.37 11.94 6.21
CA GLU A 95 -14.04 11.96 7.66
C GLU A 95 -15.16 11.38 8.55
N LYS A 96 -16.39 11.25 8.05
CA LYS A 96 -17.56 10.78 8.79
C LYS A 96 -18.17 9.48 8.25
N CYS A 97 -17.56 8.87 7.26
CA CYS A 97 -18.04 7.63 6.66
C CYS A 97 -17.54 6.41 7.46
N SER A 98 -18.31 5.32 7.44
CA SER A 98 -17.82 4.01 7.93
C SER A 98 -16.66 3.50 7.08
N LEU A 99 -15.85 2.58 7.62
CA LEU A 99 -14.72 2.05 6.85
C LEU A 99 -15.19 1.32 5.59
N LYS A 100 -16.33 0.63 5.65
CA LYS A 100 -16.97 0.00 4.48
C LYS A 100 -17.28 1.01 3.36
N GLU A 101 -17.82 2.17 3.71
CA GLU A 101 -18.11 3.23 2.74
C GLU A 101 -16.84 3.88 2.18
N VAL A 102 -15.79 4.05 3.02
CA VAL A 102 -14.50 4.59 2.58
C VAL A 102 -13.80 3.64 1.60
N VAL A 103 -13.88 2.33 1.80
CA VAL A 103 -13.32 1.33 0.86
C VAL A 103 -14.03 1.34 -0.50
N ALA A 104 -15.33 1.67 -0.52
CA ALA A 104 -16.12 1.76 -1.74
C ALA A 104 -16.01 3.12 -2.47
N ALA A 105 -15.28 4.08 -1.90
CA ALA A 105 -15.11 5.41 -2.47
C ALA A 105 -14.18 5.40 -3.71
N PRO A 106 -14.39 6.34 -4.67
CA PRO A 106 -13.66 6.40 -5.93
C PRO A 106 -12.18 6.83 -5.82
#